data_AF-A0A945I9X2-F1
#
_entry.id   AF-A0A945I9X2-F1
#
_cell.length_a   1.000
_cell.length_b   1.000
_cell.length_c   1.000
_cell.angle_alpha   90.00
_cell.angle_beta   90.00
_cell.angle_gamma   90.00
#
_symmetry.space_group_name_H-M   'P 1'
#
loop_
_entity.id
_entity.type
_entity.pdbx_description
1 polymer ?
#
loop_
_entity_poly.entity_id
_entity_poly.type
_entity_poly.pdbx_seq_one_letter_code
_entity_poly.pdbx_strand_id
1 'polypeptide(L)'
;YWHATGPMSWGTVLILTYPMAMIVYTIFVMLKNEFWARTLGIIAIVLALSTHWYTGVVMELNPGRFLNHTALAPLLFLTGAFISGIGLLILILWVQNMIVSAAKRIDWKLIEEMAQYMMYGIIFDAFLLFLEFLQSIYGSSNAVLGHEAVLMGVFRFPYLWMEIIIGLIIPFFILVTPLKKRRLVLVAAAYMVCFGVYGMRIWWVMGGQYLQTFY
;
A
#
# COMPACT_ATOMS: atom_id res chain seq x y z
N TYR A 1 -16.93 -23.65 -7.64
CA TYR A 1 -17.56 -22.99 -8.81
C TYR A 1 -17.38 -21.48 -8.69
N TRP A 2 -17.29 -20.74 -9.80
CA TRP A 2 -17.17 -19.28 -9.78
C TRP A 2 -18.55 -18.66 -9.52
N HIS A 3 -18.63 -17.72 -8.56
CA HIS A 3 -19.89 -17.07 -8.18
C HIS A 3 -19.74 -15.55 -8.27
N ALA A 4 -20.49 -14.91 -9.17
CA ALA A 4 -20.45 -13.47 -9.40
C ALA A 4 -20.77 -12.63 -8.15
N THR A 5 -21.47 -13.19 -7.17
CA THR A 5 -21.85 -12.54 -5.91
C THR A 5 -20.78 -12.64 -4.83
N GLY A 6 -19.77 -13.50 -5.01
CA GLY A 6 -18.68 -13.65 -4.04
C GLY A 6 -17.57 -12.65 -4.32
N PRO A 7 -17.22 -11.74 -3.38
CA PRO A 7 -16.11 -10.81 -3.56
C PRO A 7 -14.84 -11.53 -4.01
N MET A 8 -14.51 -12.67 -3.39
CA MET A 8 -13.35 -13.51 -3.75
C MET A 8 -13.27 -13.89 -5.24
N SER A 9 -14.41 -14.04 -5.92
CA SER A 9 -14.48 -14.38 -7.34
C SER A 9 -14.02 -13.24 -8.26
N TRP A 10 -14.21 -11.98 -7.84
CA TRP A 10 -13.76 -10.80 -8.59
C TRP A 10 -12.24 -10.70 -8.56
N GLY A 11 -11.62 -11.06 -7.44
CA GLY A 11 -10.17 -11.09 -7.29
C GLY A 11 -9.48 -12.03 -8.26
N THR A 12 -10.05 -13.20 -8.52
CA THR A 12 -9.51 -14.12 -9.52
C THR A 12 -9.42 -13.45 -10.88
N VAL A 13 -10.44 -12.69 -11.29
CA VAL A 13 -10.43 -11.96 -12.57
C VAL A 13 -9.41 -10.83 -12.55
N LEU A 14 -9.40 -10.00 -11.52
CA LEU A 14 -8.50 -8.84 -11.41
C LEU A 14 -7.02 -9.23 -11.33
N ILE A 15 -6.70 -10.21 -10.48
CA ILE A 15 -5.32 -10.70 -10.28
C ILE A 15 -4.79 -11.40 -11.53
N LEU A 16 -5.64 -12.02 -12.35
CA LEU A 16 -5.22 -12.61 -13.62
C LEU A 16 -5.07 -11.54 -14.72
N THR A 17 -6.05 -10.65 -14.84
CA THR A 17 -6.09 -9.66 -15.94
C THR A 17 -5.06 -8.56 -15.79
N TYR A 18 -4.77 -8.10 -14.57
CA TYR A 18 -3.83 -7.00 -14.35
C TYR A 18 -2.39 -7.33 -14.81
N PRO A 19 -1.74 -8.43 -14.39
CA PRO A 19 -0.41 -8.80 -14.88
C PRO A 19 -0.39 -9.08 -16.38
N MET A 20 -1.43 -9.70 -16.93
CA MET A 20 -1.53 -9.93 -18.37
C MET A 20 -1.56 -8.61 -19.15
N ALA A 21 -2.38 -7.65 -18.71
CA ALA A 21 -2.43 -6.31 -19.31
C ALA A 21 -1.07 -5.60 -19.19
N MET A 22 -0.38 -5.71 -18.06
CA MET A 22 0.97 -5.16 -17.87
C MET A 22 2.01 -5.78 -18.81
N ILE A 23 1.94 -7.09 -19.05
CA ILE A 23 2.84 -7.77 -20.01
C ILE A 23 2.59 -7.24 -21.42
N VAL A 24 1.33 -7.19 -21.87
CA VAL A 24 0.99 -6.71 -23.21
C VAL A 24 1.38 -5.23 -23.36
N TYR A 25 1.08 -4.39 -22.38
CA TYR A 25 1.53 -3.00 -22.33
C TYR A 25 3.06 -2.89 -22.50
N THR A 26 3.82 -3.67 -21.72
CA THR A 26 5.28 -3.66 -21.75
C THR A 26 5.84 -4.08 -23.11
N ILE A 27 5.22 -5.07 -23.77
CA ILE A 27 5.59 -5.48 -25.14
C ILE A 27 5.44 -4.30 -26.10
N PHE A 28 4.32 -3.58 -26.08
CA PHE A 28 4.12 -2.42 -26.97
C PHE A 28 5.06 -1.25 -26.66
N VAL A 29 5.44 -1.06 -25.39
CA VAL A 29 6.50 -0.11 -25.00
C VAL A 29 7.84 -0.51 -25.62
N MET A 30 8.21 -1.80 -25.54
CA MET A 30 9.45 -2.32 -26.15
C MET A 30 9.46 -2.22 -27.68
N LEU A 31 8.30 -2.43 -28.31
CA LEU A 31 8.09 -2.25 -29.75
C LEU A 31 8.02 -0.77 -30.18
N LYS A 32 8.11 0.17 -29.24
CA LYS A 32 7.99 1.63 -29.47
C LYS A 32 6.70 2.03 -30.19
N ASN A 33 5.63 1.27 -30.00
CA ASN A 33 4.33 1.58 -30.58
C ASN A 33 3.53 2.45 -29.61
N GLU A 34 3.68 3.77 -29.76
CA GLU A 34 3.14 4.75 -28.82
C GLU A 34 1.61 4.70 -28.68
N PHE A 35 0.89 4.47 -29.78
CA PHE A 35 -0.56 4.44 -29.79
C PHE A 35 -1.11 3.31 -28.89
N TRP A 36 -0.60 2.10 -29.09
CA TRP A 36 -1.01 0.93 -28.30
C TRP A 36 -0.45 0.97 -26.89
N ALA A 37 0.79 1.43 -26.71
CA ALA A 37 1.38 1.61 -25.38
C ALA A 37 0.55 2.59 -24.53
N ARG A 38 0.12 3.72 -25.09
CA ARG A 38 -0.72 4.70 -24.38
C ARG A 38 -2.08 4.10 -24.00
N THR A 39 -2.75 3.47 -24.95
CA THR A 39 -4.09 2.91 -24.74
C THR A 39 -4.08 1.80 -23.69
N LEU A 40 -3.17 0.83 -23.85
CA LEU A 40 -3.03 -0.28 -22.91
C LEU A 40 -2.48 0.17 -21.56
N GLY A 41 -1.63 1.21 -21.52
CA GLY A 41 -1.15 1.81 -20.28
C GLY A 41 -2.30 2.39 -19.44
N ILE A 42 -3.26 3.09 -20.07
CA ILE A 42 -4.45 3.60 -19.37
C ILE A 42 -5.29 2.43 -18.83
N ILE A 43 -5.51 1.38 -19.64
CA ILE A 43 -6.24 0.18 -19.21
C ILE A 43 -5.53 -0.49 -18.02
N ALA A 44 -4.21 -0.60 -18.08
CA ALA A 44 -3.41 -1.19 -17.01
C ALA A 44 -3.50 -0.36 -15.71
N ILE A 45 -3.55 0.98 -15.80
CA ILE A 45 -3.77 1.85 -14.63
C ILE A 45 -5.15 1.57 -14.01
N VAL A 46 -6.21 1.50 -14.83
CA VAL A 46 -7.57 1.18 -14.33
C VAL A 46 -7.60 -0.19 -13.66
N LEU A 47 -6.95 -1.20 -14.25
CA LEU A 47 -6.84 -2.54 -13.67
C LEU A 47 -5.99 -2.56 -12.40
N ALA A 48 -4.91 -1.78 -12.32
CA ALA A 48 -4.08 -1.66 -11.12
C ALA A 48 -4.89 -1.07 -9.96
N LEU A 49 -5.56 0.05 -10.20
CA LEU A 49 -6.45 0.69 -9.22
C LEU A 49 -7.55 -0.27 -8.78
N SER A 50 -8.17 -0.97 -9.73
CA SER A 50 -9.23 -1.95 -9.43
C SER A 50 -8.72 -3.10 -8.58
N THR A 51 -7.52 -3.61 -8.86
CA THR A 51 -6.90 -4.73 -8.12
C THR A 51 -6.56 -4.32 -6.69
N HIS A 52 -5.98 -3.13 -6.49
CA HIS A 52 -5.62 -2.65 -5.16
C HIS A 52 -6.86 -2.24 -4.34
N TRP A 53 -7.81 -1.54 -4.95
CA TRP A 53 -9.12 -1.26 -4.34
C TRP A 53 -9.80 -2.55 -3.89
N TYR A 54 -9.86 -3.55 -4.77
CA TYR A 54 -10.49 -4.83 -4.52
C TYR A 54 -9.92 -5.54 -3.28
N THR A 55 -8.60 -5.48 -3.07
CA THR A 55 -7.99 -6.13 -1.91
C THR A 55 -8.54 -5.62 -0.58
N GLY A 56 -8.87 -4.32 -0.48
CA GLY A 56 -9.55 -3.77 0.69
C GLY A 56 -11.05 -4.10 0.73
N VAL A 57 -11.72 -4.10 -0.43
CA VAL A 57 -13.16 -4.47 -0.54
C VAL A 57 -13.43 -5.89 -0.03
N VAL A 58 -12.53 -6.84 -0.26
CA VAL A 58 -12.68 -8.21 0.28
C VAL A 58 -12.69 -8.23 1.80
N MET A 59 -11.91 -7.34 2.43
CA MET A 59 -11.87 -7.22 3.88
C MET A 59 -13.12 -6.51 4.40
N GLU A 60 -13.53 -5.44 3.73
CA GLU A 60 -14.76 -4.71 4.02
C GLU A 60 -16.00 -5.61 3.89
N LEU A 61 -16.17 -6.34 2.79
CA LEU A 61 -17.36 -7.15 2.53
C LEU A 61 -17.40 -8.48 3.31
N ASN A 62 -16.56 -8.64 4.34
CA ASN A 62 -16.62 -9.78 5.25
C ASN A 62 -17.13 -9.34 6.63
N PRO A 63 -18.45 -9.38 6.87
CA PRO A 63 -19.05 -8.92 8.13
C PRO A 63 -18.54 -9.68 9.36
N GLY A 64 -18.06 -10.92 9.18
CA GLY A 64 -17.47 -11.72 10.25
C GLY A 64 -16.13 -11.19 10.76
N ARG A 65 -15.56 -10.16 10.13
CA ARG A 65 -14.29 -9.53 10.52
C ARG A 65 -14.54 -8.11 11.03
N PHE A 66 -15.17 -7.99 12.19
CA PHE A 66 -15.60 -6.70 12.75
C PHE A 66 -14.53 -5.60 12.77
N LEU A 67 -13.27 -5.96 13.03
CA LEU A 67 -12.13 -5.04 13.03
C LEU A 67 -11.87 -4.39 11.66
N ASN A 68 -12.13 -5.12 10.58
CA ASN A 68 -11.77 -4.73 9.21
C ASN A 68 -13.00 -4.44 8.33
N HIS A 69 -14.19 -4.48 8.93
CA HIS A 69 -15.46 -4.17 8.27
C HIS A 69 -15.68 -2.65 8.31
N THR A 70 -14.95 -1.93 7.47
CA THR A 70 -14.96 -0.46 7.41
C THR A 70 -14.93 0.01 5.96
N ALA A 71 -15.69 1.08 5.68
CA ALA A 71 -15.73 1.71 4.36
C ALA A 71 -14.39 2.33 3.94
N LEU A 72 -13.44 2.50 4.88
CA LEU A 72 -12.10 3.01 4.60
C LEU A 72 -11.14 1.93 4.11
N ALA A 73 -11.46 0.64 4.25
CA ALA A 73 -10.55 -0.44 3.90
C ALA A 73 -10.07 -0.39 2.43
N PRO A 74 -10.92 -0.16 1.41
CA PRO A 74 -10.45 -0.05 0.03
C PRO A 74 -9.48 1.11 -0.19
N LEU A 75 -9.70 2.24 0.49
CA LEU A 75 -8.85 3.41 0.37
C LEU A 75 -7.50 3.18 1.05
N LEU A 76 -7.49 2.65 2.28
CA LEU A 76 -6.27 2.31 3.01
C LEU A 76 -5.42 1.29 2.25
N PHE A 77 -6.03 0.29 1.63
CA PHE A 77 -5.30 -0.68 0.82
C PHE A 77 -4.69 -0.06 -0.44
N LEU A 78 -5.43 0.86 -1.08
CA LEU A 78 -4.99 1.58 -2.27
C LEU A 78 -3.86 2.55 -1.96
N THR A 79 -3.96 3.34 -0.89
CA THR A 79 -2.90 4.26 -0.43
C THR A 79 -1.66 3.50 0.01
N GLY A 80 -1.83 2.42 0.79
CA GLY A 80 -0.75 1.53 1.18
C GLY A 80 -0.01 0.95 -0.04
N ALA A 81 -0.74 0.54 -1.08
CA ALA A 81 -0.15 0.05 -2.34
C ALA A 81 0.62 1.15 -3.08
N PHE A 82 0.08 2.37 -3.12
CA PHE A 82 0.71 3.53 -3.77
C PHE A 82 2.05 3.90 -3.10
N ILE A 83 2.07 4.07 -1.77
CA ILE A 83 3.28 4.48 -1.04
C ILE A 83 4.35 3.38 -1.03
N SER A 84 3.96 2.11 -0.84
CA SER A 84 4.92 0.99 -0.88
C SER A 84 5.42 0.71 -2.29
N GLY A 85 4.60 0.91 -3.33
CA GLY A 85 5.03 0.83 -4.72
C GLY A 85 6.11 1.84 -5.05
N ILE A 86 5.93 3.10 -4.64
CA ILE A 86 6.97 4.14 -4.80
C ILE A 86 8.21 3.81 -3.97
N GLY A 87 8.02 3.41 -2.70
CA GLY A 87 9.12 3.02 -1.82
C GLY A 87 9.97 1.90 -2.42
N LEU A 88 9.34 0.84 -2.91
CA LEU A 88 10.02 -0.27 -3.57
C LEU A 88 10.75 0.17 -4.85
N LEU A 89 10.12 1.05 -5.65
CA LEU A 89 10.76 1.56 -6.86
C LEU A 89 12.01 2.40 -6.52
N ILE A 90 11.98 3.23 -5.48
CA ILE A 90 13.16 3.95 -4.98
C ILE A 90 14.27 2.97 -4.58
N LEU A 91 13.95 1.88 -3.88
CA LEU A 91 14.94 0.86 -3.50
C LEU A 91 15.55 0.18 -4.73
N ILE A 92 14.73 -0.17 -5.73
CA ILE A 92 15.18 -0.78 -6.99
C ILE A 92 16.12 0.18 -7.74
N LEU A 93 15.75 1.45 -7.88
CA LEU A 93 16.56 2.45 -8.57
C LEU A 93 17.88 2.73 -7.83
N TRP A 94 17.86 2.72 -6.50
CA TRP A 94 19.07 2.84 -5.70
C TRP A 94 20.03 1.66 -5.94
N VAL A 95 19.52 0.42 -5.88
CA VAL A 95 20.32 -0.79 -6.16
C VAL A 95 20.82 -0.78 -7.61
N GLN A 96 19.98 -0.40 -8.57
CA GLN A 96 20.38 -0.25 -9.97
C GLN A 96 21.58 0.71 -10.11
N ASN A 97 21.51 1.89 -9.49
CA ASN A 97 22.57 2.90 -9.54
C ASN A 97 23.91 2.43 -8.95
N MET A 98 23.89 1.42 -8.05
CA MET A 98 25.10 0.80 -7.51
C MET A 98 25.76 -0.17 -8.49
N ILE A 99 24.98 -0.79 -9.38
CA ILE A 99 25.44 -1.88 -10.26
C ILE A 99 25.76 -1.36 -11.68
N VAL A 100 25.03 -0.37 -12.18
CA VAL A 100 25.20 0.14 -13.54
C VAL A 100 26.36 1.13 -13.66
N SER A 101 26.90 1.25 -14.88
CA SER A 101 27.92 2.25 -15.21
C SER A 101 27.41 3.68 -14.99
N ALA A 102 28.31 4.62 -14.72
CA ALA A 102 27.96 6.01 -14.43
C ALA A 102 27.04 6.66 -15.49
N ALA A 103 27.25 6.33 -16.77
CA ALA A 103 26.45 6.84 -17.89
C ALA A 103 24.99 6.32 -17.92
N LYS A 104 24.69 5.21 -17.22
CA LYS A 104 23.35 4.61 -17.15
C LYS A 104 22.66 4.86 -15.81
N ARG A 105 23.28 5.62 -14.91
CA ARG A 105 22.70 5.95 -13.61
C ARG A 105 21.51 6.88 -13.79
N ILE A 106 20.45 6.60 -13.04
CA ILE A 106 19.28 7.46 -12.93
C ILE A 106 19.62 8.66 -12.03
N ASP A 107 19.16 9.83 -12.44
CA ASP A 107 19.34 11.07 -11.69
C ASP A 107 18.66 10.99 -10.31
N TRP A 108 19.38 11.39 -9.28
CA TRP A 108 18.84 11.48 -7.92
C TRP A 108 17.71 12.49 -7.80
N LYS A 109 17.66 13.49 -8.68
CA LYS A 109 16.54 14.43 -8.72
C LYS A 109 15.21 13.71 -8.99
N LEU A 110 15.19 12.72 -9.87
CA LEU A 110 13.99 11.90 -10.13
C LEU A 110 13.58 11.10 -8.88
N ILE A 111 14.57 10.52 -8.18
CA ILE A 111 14.33 9.78 -6.93
C ILE A 111 13.76 10.71 -5.84
N GLU A 112 14.25 11.94 -5.74
CA GLU A 112 13.73 12.95 -4.81
C GLU A 112 12.29 13.38 -5.17
N GLU A 113 11.98 13.55 -6.46
CA GLU A 113 10.61 13.83 -6.94
C GLU A 113 9.66 12.67 -6.63
N MET A 114 10.10 11.43 -6.80
CA MET A 114 9.33 10.25 -6.40
C MET A 114 9.07 10.22 -4.88
N ALA A 115 10.09 10.51 -4.08
CA ALA A 115 9.96 10.57 -2.63
C ALA A 115 8.97 11.67 -2.19
N GLN A 116 8.82 12.75 -2.98
CA GLN A 116 7.80 13.78 -2.75
C GLN A 116 6.38 13.23 -2.97
N TYR A 117 6.14 12.44 -4.02
CA TYR A 117 4.85 11.78 -4.22
C TYR A 117 4.55 10.75 -3.13
N MET A 118 5.57 10.01 -2.68
CA MET A 118 5.46 9.10 -1.53
C MET A 118 5.04 9.87 -0.27
N MET A 119 5.62 11.05 -0.02
CA MET A 119 5.25 11.92 1.11
C MET A 119 3.78 12.34 1.06
N TYR A 120 3.27 12.75 -0.11
CA TYR A 120 1.85 13.08 -0.26
C TYR A 120 0.95 11.87 0.02
N GLY A 121 1.35 10.69 -0.44
CA GLY A 121 0.66 9.44 -0.13
C GLY A 121 0.66 9.13 1.37
N ILE A 122 1.78 9.33 2.07
CA ILE A 122 1.88 9.11 3.53
C ILE A 122 0.95 10.05 4.30
N ILE A 123 0.86 11.33 3.90
CA ILE A 123 -0.05 12.30 4.54
C ILE A 123 -1.50 11.84 4.36
N PHE A 124 -1.87 11.42 3.16
CA PHE A 124 -3.22 10.95 2.88
C PHE A 124 -3.53 9.64 3.60
N ASP A 125 -2.59 8.70 3.63
CA ASP A 125 -2.71 7.43 4.36
C ASP A 125 -2.87 7.66 5.86
N ALA A 126 -2.05 8.53 6.46
CA ALA A 126 -2.15 8.91 7.86
C ALA A 126 -3.49 9.57 8.20
N PHE A 127 -4.05 10.39 7.28
CA PHE A 127 -5.39 10.95 7.46
C PHE A 127 -6.46 9.86 7.46
N LEU A 128 -6.41 8.92 6.51
CA LEU A 128 -7.37 7.80 6.47
C LEU A 128 -7.24 6.90 7.70
N LEU A 129 -6.02 6.61 8.15
CA LEU A 129 -5.77 5.81 9.34
C LEU A 129 -6.24 6.52 10.61
N PHE A 130 -6.13 7.85 10.66
CA PHE A 130 -6.69 8.65 11.74
C PHE A 130 -8.22 8.59 11.77
N LEU A 131 -8.89 8.66 10.62
CA LEU A 131 -10.34 8.46 10.55
C LEU A 131 -10.75 7.06 11.02
N GLU A 132 -10.02 6.04 10.59
CA GLU A 132 -10.23 4.66 11.04
C GLU A 132 -10.01 4.52 12.55
N PHE A 133 -8.98 5.16 13.09
CA PHE A 133 -8.73 5.22 14.53
C PHE A 133 -9.92 5.83 15.28
N LEU A 134 -10.44 6.98 14.84
CA LEU A 134 -11.63 7.59 15.44
C LEU A 134 -12.85 6.65 15.42
N GLN A 135 -13.08 5.96 14.29
CA GLN A 135 -14.16 4.99 14.18
C GLN A 135 -13.94 3.78 15.09
N SER A 136 -12.68 3.35 15.27
CA SER A 136 -12.35 2.21 16.12
C SER A 136 -12.56 2.49 17.62
N ILE A 137 -12.34 3.72 18.09
CA ILE A 137 -12.48 4.08 19.51
C ILE A 137 -13.84 4.69 19.88
N TYR A 138 -14.56 5.30 18.94
CA TYR A 138 -15.89 5.90 19.17
C TYR A 138 -17.03 5.12 18.51
N GLY A 139 -16.73 4.00 17.85
CA GLY A 139 -17.71 3.15 17.18
C GLY A 139 -18.47 2.24 18.13
N SER A 140 -18.84 1.05 17.63
CA SER A 140 -19.52 0.03 18.43
C SER A 140 -18.60 -0.57 19.51
N SER A 141 -19.18 -1.25 20.50
CA SER A 141 -18.41 -2.00 21.52
C SER A 141 -17.42 -2.99 20.88
N ASN A 142 -17.78 -3.60 19.77
CA ASN A 142 -16.91 -4.53 19.04
C ASN A 142 -15.75 -3.81 18.35
N ALA A 143 -15.96 -2.58 17.88
CA ALA A 143 -14.91 -1.75 17.29
C ALA A 143 -13.87 -1.36 18.36
N VAL A 144 -14.34 -0.91 19.53
CA VAL A 144 -13.47 -0.56 20.67
C VAL A 144 -12.69 -1.77 21.15
N LEU A 145 -13.34 -2.92 21.30
CA LEU A 145 -12.68 -4.17 21.68
C LEU A 145 -11.62 -4.60 20.64
N GLY A 146 -11.94 -4.46 19.35
CA GLY A 146 -10.98 -4.68 18.27
C GLY A 146 -9.76 -3.77 18.37
N HIS A 147 -9.97 -2.49 18.68
CA HIS A 147 -8.86 -1.55 18.87
C HIS A 147 -8.02 -1.89 20.11
N GLU A 148 -8.62 -1.98 21.29
CA GLU A 148 -7.89 -2.10 22.55
C GLU A 148 -7.28 -3.48 22.75
N ALA A 149 -8.06 -4.55 22.56
CA ALA A 149 -7.62 -5.91 22.86
C ALA A 149 -6.78 -6.52 21.73
N VAL A 150 -7.04 -6.15 20.47
CA VAL A 150 -6.38 -6.75 19.30
C VAL A 150 -5.27 -5.86 18.80
N LEU A 151 -5.58 -4.63 18.36
CA LEU A 151 -4.58 -3.74 17.78
C LEU A 151 -3.57 -3.25 18.82
N MET A 152 -4.01 -2.84 20.01
CA MET A 152 -3.13 -2.38 21.08
C MET A 152 -2.64 -3.50 22.00
N GLY A 153 -3.20 -4.70 21.87
CA GLY A 153 -2.76 -5.92 22.54
C GLY A 153 -1.82 -6.76 21.66
N VAL A 154 -2.34 -7.87 21.12
CA VAL A 154 -1.55 -8.89 20.40
C VAL A 154 -0.87 -8.35 19.14
N PHE A 155 -1.52 -7.42 18.43
CA PHE A 155 -1.03 -6.83 17.18
C PHE A 155 -0.40 -5.45 17.36
N ARG A 156 -0.02 -5.08 18.60
CA ARG A 156 0.61 -3.78 18.90
C ARG A 156 1.85 -3.52 18.09
N PHE A 157 2.68 -4.55 17.87
CA PHE A 157 3.89 -4.40 17.09
C PHE A 157 3.61 -4.04 15.62
N PRO A 158 2.81 -4.82 14.85
CA PRO A 158 2.51 -4.47 13.47
C PRO A 158 1.68 -3.20 13.29
N TYR A 159 0.72 -2.93 14.18
CA TYR A 159 -0.12 -1.73 14.09
C TYR A 159 0.62 -0.46 14.52
N LEU A 160 1.06 -0.39 15.77
CA LEU A 160 1.66 0.84 16.29
C LEU A 160 3.10 1.01 15.79
N TRP A 161 3.96 0.02 15.97
CA TRP A 161 5.39 0.20 15.72
C TRP A 161 5.74 0.13 14.25
N MET A 162 5.28 -0.90 13.53
CA MET A 162 5.61 -1.05 12.12
C MET A 162 4.89 -0.02 11.26
N GLU A 163 3.56 0.01 11.26
CA GLU A 163 2.78 0.91 10.39
C GLU A 163 2.87 2.37 10.85
N ILE A 164 2.40 2.69 12.06
CA ILE A 164 2.26 4.09 12.49
C ILE A 164 3.63 4.74 12.70
N ILE A 165 4.47 4.20 13.59
CA ILE A 165 5.74 4.83 13.94
C ILE A 165 6.74 4.74 12.77
N ILE A 166 7.06 3.52 12.32
CA ILE A 166 8.10 3.29 11.32
C ILE A 166 7.59 3.57 9.90
N GLY A 167 6.35 3.22 9.56
CA GLY A 167 5.80 3.37 8.21
C GLY A 167 5.36 4.78 7.85
N LEU A 168 4.83 5.53 8.83
CA LEU A 168 4.22 6.83 8.60
C LEU A 168 4.99 7.97 9.26
N ILE A 169 5.13 7.95 10.59
CA ILE A 169 5.64 9.11 11.35
C ILE A 169 7.11 9.41 11.01
N ILE A 170 7.99 8.41 11.13
CA ILE A 170 9.43 8.62 10.87
C ILE A 170 9.69 9.03 9.41
N PRO A 171 9.16 8.33 8.39
CA PRO A 171 9.34 8.70 6.98
C PRO A 171 8.76 10.07 6.66
N PHE A 172 7.60 10.42 7.23
CA PHE A 172 7.02 11.76 7.06
C PHE A 172 7.99 12.86 7.50
N PHE A 173 8.56 12.76 8.70
CA PHE A 173 9.52 13.75 9.20
C PHE A 173 10.82 13.78 8.38
N ILE A 174 11.28 12.64 7.87
CA ILE A 174 12.43 12.60 6.96
C ILE A 174 12.12 13.36 5.65
N LEU A 175 10.93 13.16 5.09
CA LEU A 175 10.56 13.68 3.77
C LEU A 175 10.16 15.16 3.77
N VAL A 176 9.65 15.68 4.89
CA VAL A 176 9.31 17.11 5.03
C VAL A 176 10.53 17.97 5.36
N THR A 177 11.59 17.37 5.92
CA THR A 177 12.81 18.09 6.31
C THR A 177 13.90 18.03 5.22
N PRO A 178 14.98 18.82 5.33
CA PRO A 178 16.13 18.71 4.43
C PRO A 178 16.84 17.34 4.46
N LEU A 179 16.46 16.44 5.38
CA LEU A 179 17.00 15.09 5.48
C LEU A 179 16.77 14.26 4.22
N LYS A 180 15.67 14.50 3.47
CA LYS A 180 15.43 13.82 2.18
C LYS A 180 16.53 14.02 1.14
N LYS A 181 17.32 15.10 1.23
CA LYS A 181 18.46 15.34 0.31
C LYS A 181 19.63 14.39 0.57
N ARG A 182 19.66 13.72 1.73
CA ARG A 182 20.67 12.72 2.05
C ARG A 182 20.23 11.38 1.48
N ARG A 183 20.90 10.95 0.41
CA ARG A 183 20.60 9.72 -0.37
C ARG A 183 20.27 8.50 0.50
N LEU A 184 21.13 8.16 1.46
CA LEU A 184 20.92 7.00 2.33
C LEU A 184 19.72 7.17 3.28
N VAL A 185 19.43 8.41 3.71
CA VAL A 185 18.29 8.70 4.59
C VAL A 185 16.98 8.62 3.82
N LEU A 186 16.94 9.08 2.57
CA LEU A 186 15.79 8.91 1.68
C LEU A 186 15.53 7.42 1.39
N VAL A 187 16.58 6.66 1.08
CA VAL A 187 16.48 5.20 0.86
C VAL A 187 15.98 4.49 2.13
N ALA A 188 16.46 4.90 3.30
CA ALA A 188 15.96 4.38 4.58
C ALA A 188 14.47 4.69 4.77
N ALA A 189 14.01 5.91 4.45
CA ALA A 189 12.59 6.26 4.51
C ALA A 189 11.75 5.40 3.55
N ALA A 190 12.23 5.15 2.33
CA ALA A 190 11.55 4.26 1.38
C ALA A 190 11.43 2.82 1.92
N TYR A 191 12.49 2.29 2.54
CA TYR A 191 12.45 0.99 3.21
C TYR A 191 11.47 0.96 4.37
N MET A 192 11.49 1.99 5.23
CA MET A 192 10.60 2.14 6.38
C MET A 192 9.12 2.14 5.96
N VAL A 193 8.77 2.84 4.87
CA VAL A 193 7.42 2.83 4.29
C VAL A 193 7.02 1.42 3.85
N CYS A 194 7.89 0.70 3.13
CA CYS A 194 7.64 -0.69 2.73
C CYS A 194 7.44 -1.61 3.94
N PHE A 195 8.27 -1.46 4.97
CA PHE A 195 8.17 -2.22 6.21
C PHE A 195 6.88 -1.91 6.98
N GLY A 196 6.47 -0.64 6.99
CA GLY A 196 5.22 -0.22 7.62
C GLY A 196 3.98 -0.76 6.92
N VAL A 197 3.93 -0.71 5.58
CA VAL A 197 2.84 -1.32 4.81
C VAL A 197 2.83 -2.84 4.99
N TYR A 198 3.99 -3.48 5.15
CA TYR A 198 4.01 -4.90 5.52
C TYR A 198 3.37 -5.15 6.90
N GLY A 199 3.67 -4.30 7.90
CA GLY A 199 3.00 -4.29 9.20
C GLY A 199 1.49 -4.10 9.08
N MET A 200 1.06 -3.15 8.26
CA MET A 200 -0.35 -2.93 7.92
C MET A 200 -1.00 -4.24 7.42
N ARG A 201 -0.38 -4.92 6.46
CA ARG A 201 -0.93 -6.18 5.91
C ARG A 201 -1.04 -7.28 6.97
N ILE A 202 -0.10 -7.36 7.91
CA ILE A 202 -0.11 -8.34 9.00
C ILE A 202 -1.36 -8.17 9.87
N TRP A 203 -1.58 -6.98 10.44
CA TRP A 203 -2.70 -6.80 11.37
C TRP A 203 -4.05 -6.75 10.65
N TRP A 204 -4.13 -6.20 9.43
CA TRP A 204 -5.37 -6.22 8.64
C TRP A 204 -5.82 -7.65 8.33
N VAL A 205 -4.92 -8.58 8.03
CA VAL A 205 -5.32 -9.96 7.74
C VAL A 205 -5.52 -10.75 9.04
N MET A 206 -4.52 -10.76 9.90
CA MET A 206 -4.49 -11.66 11.05
C MET A 206 -5.27 -11.12 12.25
N GLY A 207 -5.36 -9.80 12.44
CA GLY A 207 -6.15 -9.19 13.50
C GLY A 207 -7.64 -9.49 13.34
N GLY A 208 -8.16 -9.42 12.11
CA GLY A 208 -9.54 -9.81 11.80
C GLY A 208 -9.81 -11.30 12.02
N GLN A 209 -8.84 -12.17 11.74
CA GLN A 209 -8.96 -13.62 11.97
C GLN A 209 -8.87 -13.98 13.46
N TYR A 210 -8.06 -13.26 14.22
CA TYR A 210 -7.87 -13.50 15.66
C TYR A 210 -9.18 -13.30 16.44
N LEU A 211 -9.98 -12.30 16.11
CA LEU A 211 -11.29 -12.10 16.76
C LEU A 211 -12.26 -13.25 16.51
N GLN A 212 -12.22 -13.86 15.32
CA GLN A 212 -13.08 -14.99 14.94
C GLN A 212 -12.75 -16.29 15.69
N THR A 213 -11.63 -16.33 16.42
CA THR A 213 -11.27 -17.53 17.19
C THR A 213 -11.89 -17.53 18.59
N PHE A 214 -12.40 -16.37 19.05
CA PHE A 214 -13.01 -16.20 20.37
C PHE A 214 -14.53 -16.00 20.32
N TYR A 215 -15.09 -15.74 19.14
CA TYR A 215 -16.51 -15.48 18.86
C TYR A 215 -16.92 -16.12 17.54
#